data_AF-A0A537CD20-F1
#
_entry.id   AF-A0A537CD20-F1
#
_cell.length_a   1.000
_cell.length_b   1.000
_cell.length_c   1.000
_cell.angle_alpha   90.00
_cell.angle_beta   90.00
_cell.angle_gamma   90.00
#
_symmetry.space_group_name_H-M   'P 1'
#
loop_
_entity.id
_entity.type
_entity.pdbx_description
1 polymer ?
#
loop_
_entity_poly.entity_id
_entity_poly.type
_entity_poly.pdbx_seq_one_letter_code
_entity_poly.pdbx_strand_id
1 'polypeptide(L)'
;MYSPAICAAGSGRLDVVIRGTNNVIFHSVYTGGRWSGVWDSPGGATLDQPACAEANGVLNVVVKGTDNGVWYNTMTLSSGAWTGWSLVDGGSTLSAPALTIDSAGTLHLVVRGTDNGGTWLNSKPVAGSWIGWTGTGGTKTIATPTVATQVPASSY
;
A
#
# COMPACT_ATOMS: atom_id res chain seq x y z
N MET A 1 15.74 -11.30 -1.40
CA MET A 1 14.78 -11.34 -0.28
C MET A 1 13.83 -10.17 -0.46
N TYR A 2 12.52 -10.39 -0.43
CA TYR A 2 11.54 -9.32 -0.57
C TYR A 2 11.20 -8.76 0.82
N SER A 3 11.24 -7.44 0.96
CA SER A 3 11.05 -6.78 2.24
C SER A 3 9.58 -6.83 2.69
N PRO A 4 9.30 -7.00 3.99
CA PRO A 4 7.94 -6.87 4.52
C PRO A 4 7.46 -5.42 4.46
N ALA A 5 6.14 -5.21 4.45
CA ALA A 5 5.55 -3.90 4.70
C ALA A 5 4.99 -3.87 6.11
N ILE A 6 5.21 -2.76 6.82
CA ILE A 6 4.59 -2.50 8.11
C ILE A 6 3.90 -1.14 8.05
N CYS A 7 2.68 -1.05 8.58
CA CYS A 7 2.00 0.21 8.76
C CYS A 7 1.48 0.32 10.18
N ALA A 8 1.55 1.53 10.72
CA ALA A 8 0.97 1.83 12.01
C ALA A 8 -0.51 2.17 11.82
N ALA A 9 -1.33 1.67 12.73
CA ALA A 9 -2.71 2.04 12.89
C ALA A 9 -2.86 2.78 14.23
N GLY A 10 -3.91 3.61 14.35
CA GLY A 10 -4.26 4.22 15.64
C GLY A 10 -4.35 3.18 16.78
N SER A 11 -4.22 3.63 18.03
CA SER A 11 -4.34 2.81 19.26
C SER A 11 -3.21 1.78 19.51
N GLY A 12 -2.01 2.01 18.98
CA GLY A 12 -0.85 1.14 19.24
C GLY A 12 -0.91 -0.19 18.48
N ARG A 13 -1.69 -0.23 17.40
CA ARG A 13 -1.77 -1.36 16.47
C ARG A 13 -0.73 -1.21 15.37
N LEU A 14 -0.08 -2.31 14.99
CA LEU A 14 0.74 -2.40 13.79
C LEU A 14 0.23 -3.54 12.92
N ASP A 15 0.16 -3.33 11.63
CA ASP A 15 -0.21 -4.36 10.66
C ASP A 15 0.99 -4.62 9.74
N VAL A 16 1.36 -5.89 9.61
CA VAL A 16 2.44 -6.35 8.73
C VAL A 16 1.85 -7.13 7.58
N VAL A 17 2.29 -6.79 6.37
CA VAL A 17 1.91 -7.47 5.13
C VAL A 17 3.16 -7.96 4.44
N ILE A 18 3.17 -9.24 4.06
CA ILE A 18 4.31 -9.89 3.42
C ILE A 18 3.88 -10.64 2.17
N ARG A 19 4.87 -10.93 1.32
CA ARG A 19 4.77 -11.95 0.29
C ARG A 19 5.38 -13.25 0.83
N GLY A 20 4.63 -14.33 0.77
CA GLY A 20 5.12 -15.69 1.05
C GLY A 20 5.97 -16.26 -0.10
N THR A 21 6.64 -17.39 0.14
CA THR A 21 7.45 -18.08 -0.88
C THR A 21 6.62 -18.60 -2.06
N ASN A 22 5.31 -18.78 -1.86
CA ASN A 22 4.32 -19.13 -2.88
C ASN A 22 3.74 -17.90 -3.61
N ASN A 23 4.32 -16.72 -3.42
CA ASN A 23 3.87 -15.42 -3.98
C ASN A 23 2.57 -14.88 -3.40
N VAL A 24 1.93 -15.60 -2.48
CA VAL A 24 0.68 -15.19 -1.84
C VAL A 24 0.94 -14.08 -0.82
N ILE A 25 -0.02 -13.18 -0.67
CA ILE A 25 0.02 -12.12 0.33
C ILE A 25 -0.44 -12.69 1.67
N PHE A 26 0.32 -12.40 2.73
CA PHE A 26 -0.04 -12.73 4.11
C PHE A 26 -0.05 -11.48 4.97
N HIS A 27 -0.89 -11.51 6.01
CA HIS A 27 -1.06 -10.42 6.96
C HIS A 27 -0.99 -10.94 8.40
N SER A 28 -0.41 -10.14 9.29
CA SER A 28 -0.40 -10.37 10.75
C SER A 28 -0.44 -9.03 11.48
N VAL A 29 -1.00 -9.04 12.68
CA VAL A 29 -1.27 -7.82 13.46
C VAL A 29 -0.58 -7.86 14.82
N TYR A 30 -0.10 -6.71 15.27
CA TYR A 30 0.36 -6.45 16.63
C TYR A 30 -0.68 -5.59 17.36
N THR A 31 -1.20 -6.08 18.49
CA THR A 31 -2.11 -5.34 19.38
C THR A 31 -1.87 -5.73 20.83
N GLY A 32 -2.18 -4.83 21.77
CA GLY A 32 -2.09 -5.14 23.20
C GLY A 32 -0.71 -5.61 23.67
N GLY A 33 0.36 -5.13 23.04
CA GLY A 33 1.74 -5.48 23.42
C GLY A 33 2.28 -6.79 22.82
N ARG A 34 1.57 -7.43 21.89
CA ARG A 34 2.00 -8.69 21.27
C ARG A 34 1.55 -8.84 19.82
N TRP A 35 2.29 -9.64 19.06
CA TRP A 35 1.82 -10.16 17.78
C TRP A 35 0.70 -11.19 17.98
N SER A 36 -0.24 -11.26 17.04
CA SER A 36 -1.35 -12.23 17.06
C SER A 36 -0.86 -13.69 17.11
N GLY A 37 0.32 -13.96 16.56
CA GLY A 37 0.86 -15.32 16.36
C GLY A 37 0.15 -16.10 15.24
N VAL A 38 -0.75 -15.46 14.51
CA VAL A 38 -1.56 -16.05 13.43
C VAL A 38 -1.42 -15.18 12.18
N TRP A 39 -1.21 -15.83 11.05
CA TRP A 39 -1.18 -15.19 9.73
C TRP A 39 -2.45 -15.54 8.95
N ASP A 40 -3.13 -14.51 8.46
CA ASP A 40 -4.23 -14.67 7.50
C ASP A 40 -3.76 -14.29 6.08
N SER A 41 -4.61 -14.57 5.08
CA SER A 41 -4.30 -14.24 3.69
C SER A 41 -5.54 -13.69 2.97
N PRO A 42 -5.43 -12.52 2.32
CA PRO A 42 -6.42 -12.05 1.36
C PRO A 42 -6.36 -12.78 0.00
N GLY A 43 -5.55 -13.84 -0.13
CA GLY A 43 -5.20 -14.43 -1.42
C GLY A 43 -4.39 -13.46 -2.29
N GLY A 44 -4.56 -13.55 -3.61
CA GLY A 44 -3.78 -12.76 -4.58
C GLY A 44 -2.32 -13.20 -4.67
N ALA A 45 -1.57 -12.60 -5.60
CA ALA A 45 -0.16 -12.88 -5.78
C ALA A 45 0.62 -11.63 -6.21
N THR A 46 1.85 -11.51 -5.71
CA THR A 46 2.78 -10.45 -6.09
C THR A 46 4.18 -11.02 -6.28
N LEU A 47 4.96 -10.42 -7.18
CA LEU A 47 6.39 -10.70 -7.33
C LEU A 47 7.28 -9.64 -6.69
N ASP A 48 6.68 -8.65 -6.02
CA ASP A 48 7.35 -7.54 -5.37
C ASP A 48 6.84 -7.33 -3.94
N GLN A 49 7.54 -6.45 -3.21
CA GLN A 49 7.12 -5.99 -1.88
C GLN A 49 5.72 -5.35 -1.95
N PRO A 50 4.77 -5.73 -1.06
CA PRO A 50 3.51 -5.02 -0.91
C PRO A 50 3.74 -3.63 -0.30
N ALA A 51 2.78 -2.72 -0.46
CA ALA A 51 2.72 -1.47 0.28
C ALA A 51 1.45 -1.44 1.14
N CYS A 52 1.49 -0.80 2.30
CA CYS A 52 0.32 -0.66 3.15
C CYS A 52 0.25 0.69 3.88
N ALA A 53 -0.96 1.14 4.15
CA ALA A 53 -1.27 2.34 4.92
C ALA A 53 -2.64 2.18 5.60
N GLU A 54 -2.77 2.69 6.81
CA GLU A 54 -4.04 2.70 7.55
C GLU A 54 -4.76 4.03 7.36
N ALA A 55 -6.07 3.97 7.15
CA ALA A 55 -6.92 5.12 6.94
C ALA A 55 -8.30 4.93 7.60
N ASN A 56 -8.59 5.68 8.68
CA ASN A 56 -9.86 5.67 9.41
C ASN A 56 -10.41 4.28 9.74
N GLY A 57 -9.57 3.41 10.31
CA GLY A 57 -9.96 2.05 10.67
C GLY A 57 -9.99 1.08 9.49
N VAL A 58 -9.33 1.42 8.38
CA VAL A 58 -9.20 0.55 7.20
C VAL A 58 -7.72 0.44 6.82
N LEU A 59 -7.21 -0.80 6.82
CA LEU A 59 -5.92 -1.13 6.22
C LEU A 59 -6.06 -1.15 4.70
N ASN A 60 -5.25 -0.38 4.00
CA ASN A 60 -5.15 -0.38 2.54
C ASN A 60 -3.86 -1.08 2.15
N VAL A 61 -3.95 -2.11 1.31
CA VAL A 61 -2.81 -2.85 0.77
C VAL A 61 -2.78 -2.68 -0.73
N VAL A 62 -1.61 -2.34 -1.28
CA VAL A 62 -1.38 -2.21 -2.72
C VAL A 62 -0.23 -3.10 -3.14
N VAL A 63 -0.37 -3.77 -4.28
CA VAL A 63 0.66 -4.65 -4.84
C VAL A 63 0.83 -4.42 -6.34
N LYS A 64 2.00 -4.81 -6.85
CA LYS A 64 2.16 -5.10 -8.27
C LYS A 64 1.71 -6.53 -8.54
N GLY A 65 0.67 -6.69 -9.33
CA GLY A 65 0.20 -7.99 -9.78
C GLY A 65 1.24 -8.74 -10.62
N THR A 66 1.03 -10.04 -10.80
CA THR A 66 1.83 -10.87 -11.70
C THR A 66 1.68 -10.46 -13.17
N ASP A 67 0.63 -9.72 -13.49
CA ASP A 67 0.30 -9.10 -14.78
C ASP A 67 0.85 -7.67 -14.93
N ASN A 68 1.65 -7.18 -13.96
CA ASN A 68 2.11 -5.79 -13.84
C ASN A 68 1.00 -4.76 -13.58
N GLY A 69 -0.25 -5.19 -13.35
CA GLY A 69 -1.31 -4.31 -12.88
C GLY A 69 -1.03 -3.79 -11.48
N VAL A 70 -1.55 -2.62 -11.15
CA VAL A 70 -1.54 -2.11 -9.77
C VAL A 70 -2.84 -2.52 -9.11
N TRP A 71 -2.77 -3.40 -8.11
CA TRP A 71 -3.94 -3.97 -7.44
C TRP A 71 -4.01 -3.50 -6.00
N TYR A 72 -5.21 -3.29 -5.48
CA TYR A 72 -5.43 -2.96 -4.08
C TYR A 72 -6.48 -3.86 -3.42
N ASN A 73 -6.36 -4.05 -2.12
CA ASN A 73 -7.36 -4.69 -1.27
C ASN A 73 -7.41 -3.95 0.07
N THR A 74 -8.55 -3.99 0.74
CA THR A 74 -8.75 -3.31 2.01
C THR A 74 -9.24 -4.26 3.09
N MET A 75 -8.84 -4.01 4.33
CA MET A 75 -9.33 -4.73 5.50
C MET A 75 -9.89 -3.76 6.53
N THR A 76 -11.14 -3.97 6.93
CA THR A 76 -11.74 -3.23 8.05
C THR A 76 -11.12 -3.71 9.36
N LEU A 77 -10.43 -2.83 10.08
CA LEU A 77 -9.62 -3.21 11.25
C LEU A 77 -10.43 -3.83 12.39
N SER A 78 -11.68 -3.40 12.56
CA SER A 78 -12.57 -3.86 13.64
C SER A 78 -13.11 -5.27 13.42
N SER A 79 -13.24 -5.70 12.16
CA SER A 79 -13.75 -7.04 11.81
C SER A 79 -12.67 -7.98 11.26
N GLY A 80 -11.54 -7.46 10.80
CA GLY A 80 -10.53 -8.23 10.07
C GLY A 80 -11.01 -8.70 8.69
N ALA A 81 -12.10 -8.13 8.17
CA ALA A 81 -12.69 -8.59 6.90
C ALA A 81 -12.03 -7.91 5.69
N TRP A 82 -11.51 -8.73 4.77
CA TRP A 82 -10.96 -8.29 3.48
C TRP A 82 -12.06 -8.07 2.44
N THR A 83 -11.90 -7.05 1.59
CA THR A 83 -12.85 -6.75 0.51
C THR A 83 -12.62 -7.57 -0.77
N GLY A 84 -11.43 -8.15 -0.92
CA GLY A 84 -10.99 -8.78 -2.17
C GLY A 84 -10.18 -7.80 -3.05
N TRP A 85 -9.38 -8.36 -3.95
CA TRP A 85 -8.48 -7.59 -4.81
C TRP A 85 -9.24 -6.89 -5.95
N SER A 86 -8.95 -5.61 -6.13
CA SER A 86 -9.48 -4.78 -7.22
C SER A 86 -8.35 -4.06 -7.94
N LEU A 87 -8.49 -3.87 -9.24
CA LEU A 87 -7.52 -3.11 -10.03
C LEU A 87 -7.63 -1.61 -9.67
N VAL A 88 -6.49 -0.94 -9.53
CA VAL A 88 -6.44 0.53 -9.58
C VAL A 88 -6.50 0.91 -11.05
N ASP A 89 -7.61 1.50 -11.48
CA ASP A 89 -7.87 1.74 -12.91
C ASP A 89 -6.72 2.49 -13.60
N GLY A 90 -6.37 2.04 -14.81
CA GLY A 90 -5.22 2.52 -15.57
C GLY A 90 -3.84 2.26 -14.95
N GLY A 91 -3.75 1.54 -13.82
CA GLY A 91 -2.51 1.32 -13.08
C GLY A 91 -1.67 0.18 -13.63
N SER A 92 -0.44 0.48 -14.05
CA SER A 92 0.59 -0.51 -14.38
C SER A 92 1.95 -0.08 -13.87
N THR A 93 2.73 -1.03 -13.35
CA THR A 93 4.05 -0.75 -12.76
C THR A 93 5.02 -1.89 -13.02
N LEU A 94 6.31 -1.57 -13.09
CA LEU A 94 7.40 -2.55 -13.17
C LEU A 94 8.12 -2.75 -11.84
N SER A 95 7.68 -2.08 -10.78
CA SER A 95 8.30 -2.14 -9.47
C SER A 95 7.27 -2.17 -8.34
N ALA A 96 7.74 -2.49 -7.13
CA ALA A 96 6.94 -2.34 -5.92
C ALA A 96 6.27 -0.95 -5.85
N PRO A 97 4.99 -0.88 -5.47
CA PRO A 97 4.32 0.38 -5.21
C PRO A 97 4.81 1.02 -3.90
N ALA A 98 4.56 2.32 -3.75
CA ALA A 98 4.77 3.04 -2.50
C ALA A 98 3.46 3.74 -2.10
N LEU A 99 3.00 3.55 -0.87
CA LEU A 99 1.71 4.05 -0.39
C LEU A 99 1.90 4.84 0.90
N THR A 100 1.26 6.00 1.00
CA THR A 100 1.20 6.78 2.24
C THR A 100 -0.17 7.44 2.41
N ILE A 101 -0.42 8.04 3.56
CA ILE A 101 -1.65 8.79 3.86
C ILE A 101 -1.30 10.15 4.45
N ASP A 102 -1.90 11.22 3.93
CA ASP A 102 -1.74 12.55 4.49
C ASP A 102 -2.65 12.81 5.70
N SER A 103 -2.43 13.94 6.37
CA SER A 103 -3.23 14.35 7.53
C SER A 103 -4.69 14.66 7.22
N ALA A 104 -5.05 14.82 5.93
CA ALA A 104 -6.43 15.01 5.49
C ALA A 104 -7.13 13.67 5.22
N GLY A 105 -6.44 12.53 5.40
CA GLY A 105 -6.99 11.21 5.11
C GLY A 105 -6.99 10.89 3.61
N THR A 106 -6.07 11.44 2.84
CA THR A 106 -5.91 11.07 1.42
C THR A 106 -4.74 10.12 1.27
N LEU A 107 -5.02 8.94 0.72
CA LEU A 107 -3.98 8.01 0.30
C LEU A 107 -3.28 8.55 -0.94
N HIS A 108 -1.95 8.43 -0.97
CA HIS A 108 -1.10 8.77 -2.09
C HIS A 108 -0.29 7.54 -2.49
N LEU A 109 -0.53 7.07 -3.70
CA LEU A 109 0.10 5.90 -4.29
C LEU A 109 1.05 6.34 -5.40
N VAL A 110 2.33 6.00 -5.24
CA VAL A 110 3.36 6.28 -6.23
C VAL A 110 3.87 4.98 -6.82
N VAL A 111 3.98 4.95 -8.15
CA VAL A 111 4.52 3.80 -8.90
C VAL A 111 5.51 4.25 -9.96
N ARG A 112 6.38 3.34 -10.37
CA ARG A 112 7.17 3.50 -11.59
C ARG A 112 6.40 2.90 -12.76
N GLY A 113 5.99 3.74 -13.70
CA GLY A 113 5.27 3.33 -14.88
C GLY A 113 6.08 2.40 -15.78
N THR A 114 5.37 1.77 -16.72
CA THR A 114 5.95 0.92 -17.77
C THR A 114 6.56 1.73 -18.93
N ASP A 115 6.47 3.06 -18.89
CA ASP A 115 6.88 4.04 -19.90
C ASP A 115 8.39 4.38 -19.85
N ASN A 116 9.22 3.36 -19.59
CA ASN A 116 10.67 3.47 -19.41
C ASN A 116 11.06 4.37 -18.22
N GLY A 117 10.36 4.27 -17.09
CA GLY A 117 10.80 4.85 -15.82
C GLY A 117 10.15 6.18 -15.43
N GLY A 118 9.00 6.54 -16.00
CA GLY A 118 8.18 7.62 -15.49
C GLY A 118 7.66 7.30 -14.09
N THR A 119 7.52 8.31 -13.24
CA THR A 119 6.91 8.16 -11.91
C THR A 119 5.51 8.75 -11.94
N TRP A 120 4.55 8.00 -11.41
CA TRP A 120 3.13 8.30 -11.47
C TRP A 120 2.53 8.30 -10.07
N LEU A 121 1.70 9.29 -9.80
CA LEU A 121 0.93 9.44 -8.56
C LEU A 121 -0.55 9.21 -8.85
N ASN A 122 -1.23 8.45 -8.00
CA ASN A 122 -2.68 8.41 -7.90
C ASN A 122 -3.08 8.61 -6.44
N SER A 123 -4.23 9.23 -6.21
CA SER A 123 -4.69 9.54 -4.86
C SER A 123 -6.10 9.02 -4.64
N LYS A 124 -6.42 8.69 -3.39
CA LYS A 124 -7.75 8.20 -2.99
C LYS A 124 -8.13 8.78 -1.63
N PRO A 125 -9.18 9.62 -1.55
CA PRO A 125 -9.79 9.99 -0.27
C PRO A 125 -10.35 8.74 0.42
N VAL A 126 -10.32 8.65 1.76
CA VAL A 126 -10.73 7.40 2.47
C VAL A 126 -12.13 6.92 2.09
N ALA A 127 -13.09 7.83 1.88
CA ALA A 127 -14.47 7.52 1.50
C ALA A 127 -14.73 7.54 -0.02
N GLY A 128 -13.67 7.57 -0.84
CA GLY A 128 -13.75 7.78 -2.28
C GLY A 128 -13.07 6.72 -3.13
N SER A 129 -13.02 6.98 -4.43
CA SER A 129 -12.31 6.18 -5.42
C SER A 129 -10.92 6.76 -5.71
N TRP A 130 -10.07 5.97 -6.35
CA TRP A 130 -8.85 6.46 -6.98
C TRP A 130 -9.21 7.54 -8.02
N ILE A 131 -8.55 8.68 -7.95
CA ILE A 131 -8.93 9.87 -8.74
C ILE A 131 -8.23 9.97 -10.10
N GLY A 132 -7.26 9.10 -10.36
CA GLY A 132 -6.55 8.98 -11.63
C GLY A 132 -5.05 9.22 -11.50
N TRP A 133 -4.30 8.73 -12.50
CA TRP A 133 -2.84 8.83 -12.54
C TRP A 133 -2.37 10.17 -13.10
N THR A 134 -1.47 10.82 -12.38
CA THR A 134 -0.79 12.05 -12.81
C THR A 134 0.71 11.81 -12.78
N GLY A 135 1.42 12.16 -13.85
CA GLY A 135 2.88 12.10 -13.88
C GLY A 135 3.47 13.09 -12.88
N THR A 136 4.42 12.67 -12.05
CA THR A 136 5.01 13.53 -11.01
C THR A 136 6.01 14.55 -11.55
N GLY A 137 6.32 14.49 -12.86
CA GLY A 137 7.47 15.17 -13.44
C GLY A 137 8.79 14.60 -12.92
N GLY A 138 9.90 15.04 -13.51
CA GLY A 138 11.25 14.62 -13.11
C GLY A 138 11.93 13.65 -14.07
N THR A 139 13.17 13.29 -13.75
CA THR A 139 13.99 12.38 -14.56
C THR A 139 13.48 10.95 -14.46
N LYS A 140 13.56 10.22 -15.57
CA LYS A 140 13.20 8.80 -15.61
C LYS A 140 14.12 7.98 -14.71
N THR A 141 13.57 7.02 -14.00
CA THR A 141 14.32 6.20 -13.05
C THR A 141 13.92 4.73 -13.12
N ILE A 142 14.88 3.87 -12.79
CA ILE A 142 14.66 2.44 -12.54
C ILE A 142 14.66 2.12 -11.03
N ALA A 143 14.56 3.14 -10.17
CA ALA A 143 14.46 2.96 -8.72
C ALA A 143 13.01 2.70 -8.29
N THR A 144 12.81 1.89 -7.26
CA THR A 144 11.50 1.72 -6.59
C THR A 144 11.14 3.04 -5.92
N PRO A 145 9.92 3.56 -6.07
CA PRO A 145 9.51 4.76 -5.35
C PRO A 145 9.52 4.50 -3.85
N THR A 146 9.73 5.56 -3.07
CA THR A 146 9.54 5.58 -1.62
C THR A 146 8.81 6.87 -1.27
N VAL A 147 7.87 6.78 -0.34
CA VAL A 147 7.07 7.93 0.10
C VAL A 147 7.16 8.05 1.62
N ALA A 148 7.09 9.28 2.11
CA ALA A 148 7.01 9.59 3.52
C ALA A 148 6.03 10.76 3.71
N THR A 149 5.36 10.80 4.85
CA THR A 149 4.56 11.94 5.27
C THR A 149 5.33 12.78 6.27
N GLN A 150 5.18 14.10 6.18
CA GLN A 150 5.75 15.03 7.13
C GLN A 150 4.69 15.39 8.17
N VAL A 151 5.08 15.39 9.45
CA VAL A 151 4.27 16.03 10.50
C VAL A 151 4.49 17.55 10.38
N PRO A 152 3.44 18.38 10.26
CA PRO A 152 3.61 19.82 10.20
C PRO A 152 4.45 20.31 11.39
N ALA A 153 5.38 21.22 11.13
CA ALA A 153 6.10 21.88 12.22
C ALA A 153 5.07 22.60 13.09
N SER A 154 5.07 22.31 14.40
CA SER A 154 4.32 23.11 15.36
C SER A 154 4.89 24.53 15.31
N SER A 155 4.07 25.49 14.88
CA SER A 155 4.36 26.90 15.09
C SER A 155 4.31 27.19 16.59
N TYR A 156 5.45 27.60 17.16
CA TYR A 156 5.58 28.09 18.53
C TYR A 156 4.96 29.48 18.68
#